data_AF-A0A383AH44-F1
#
_entry.id   AF-A0A383AH44-F1
#
_cell.length_a   1.000
_cell.length_b   1.000
_cell.length_c   1.000
_cell.angle_alpha   90.00
_cell.angle_beta   90.00
_cell.angle_gamma   90.00
#
_symmetry.space_group_name_H-M   'P 1'
#
loop_
_entity.id
_entity.type
_entity.pdbx_description
1 polymer ?
#
loop_
_entity_poly.entity_id
_entity_poly.type
_entity_poly.pdbx_seq_one_letter_code
_entity_poly.pdbx_strand_id
1 'polypeptide(L)'
;MNKLKKNFLFISTVITLLTSANTTGAVEIFLRDPDHRGVIEFTPFQIYPENRVGNGIYLEKKLLGSHPQRVILNIVNIKDTDNHVYLYRGLNGVLGLDIVKNDTGEDVRFWQVDPEFYQYSNRTSGTRRVFRIFEDKIIPLLPN
;
A
#
# COMPACT_ATOMS: atom_id res chain seq x y z
N MET A 1 -3.79 -65.87 -8.93
CA MET A 1 -4.04 -64.57 -8.26
C MET A 1 -2.89 -63.55 -8.40
N ASN A 2 -2.02 -63.64 -9.43
CA ASN A 2 -0.83 -62.76 -9.56
C ASN A 2 -0.81 -61.86 -10.82
N LYS A 3 -1.65 -62.08 -11.83
CA LYS A 3 -1.71 -61.23 -13.03
C LYS A 3 -2.45 -59.90 -12.80
N LEU A 4 -3.53 -59.91 -12.02
CA LEU A 4 -4.33 -58.71 -11.75
C LEU A 4 -3.55 -57.62 -10.98
N LYS A 5 -2.72 -58.03 -10.01
CA LYS A 5 -1.90 -57.11 -9.19
C LYS A 5 -0.79 -56.41 -10.00
N LYS A 6 -0.19 -57.09 -10.98
CA LYS A 6 0.87 -56.52 -11.83
C LYS A 6 0.33 -55.42 -12.76
N ASN A 7 -0.86 -55.60 -13.32
CA ASN A 7 -1.47 -54.60 -14.20
C ASN A 7 -1.89 -53.35 -13.41
N PHE A 8 -2.38 -53.51 -12.18
CA PHE A 8 -2.78 -52.38 -11.33
C PHE A 8 -1.58 -51.51 -10.92
N LEU A 9 -0.45 -52.13 -10.60
CA LEU A 9 0.80 -51.43 -10.29
C LEU A 9 1.33 -50.65 -11.50
N PHE A 10 1.28 -51.24 -12.70
CA PHE A 10 1.76 -50.58 -13.92
C PHE A 10 0.91 -49.37 -14.30
N ILE A 11 -0.41 -49.48 -14.18
CA ILE A 11 -1.34 -48.37 -14.46
C ILE A 11 -1.13 -47.22 -13.46
N SER A 12 -0.91 -47.54 -12.17
CA SER A 12 -0.64 -46.53 -11.14
C SER A 12 0.65 -45.75 -11.41
N THR A 13 1.72 -46.42 -11.88
CA THR A 13 3.01 -45.77 -12.17
C THR A 13 2.94 -44.88 -13.40
N VAL A 14 2.17 -45.28 -14.43
CA VAL A 14 1.97 -44.47 -15.64
C VAL A 14 1.14 -43.22 -15.33
N ILE A 15 0.09 -43.34 -14.50
CA ILE A 15 -0.74 -42.19 -14.10
C ILE A 15 0.04 -41.18 -13.26
N THR A 16 0.88 -41.64 -12.32
CA THR A 16 1.70 -40.72 -11.50
C THR A 16 2.78 -40.00 -12.30
N LEU A 17 3.30 -40.62 -13.38
CA LEU A 17 4.28 -39.99 -14.28
C LEU A 17 3.64 -38.97 -15.23
N LEU A 18 2.35 -39.12 -15.56
CA LEU A 18 1.60 -38.19 -16.39
C LEU A 18 1.12 -36.94 -15.62
N THR A 19 0.94 -37.03 -14.31
CA THR A 19 0.51 -35.90 -13.46
C THR A 19 1.65 -35.11 -12.84
N SER A 20 2.91 -35.55 -12.98
CA SER A 20 4.08 -34.81 -12.46
C SER A 20 4.54 -33.68 -13.38
N ALA A 21 3.85 -33.44 -14.51
CA ALA A 21 4.14 -32.35 -15.41
C ALA A 21 3.55 -31.04 -14.87
N ASN A 22 4.41 -30.26 -14.22
CA ASN A 22 4.36 -28.81 -14.13
C ASN A 22 3.29 -28.21 -13.22
N THR A 23 3.51 -28.27 -11.90
CA THR A 23 3.21 -27.10 -11.05
C THR A 23 4.30 -26.05 -11.27
N THR A 24 4.45 -25.57 -12.51
CA THR A 24 5.04 -24.25 -12.71
C THR A 24 3.99 -23.30 -12.18
N GLY A 25 4.15 -22.87 -10.93
CA GLY A 25 3.43 -21.71 -10.43
C GLY A 25 3.63 -20.63 -11.47
N ALA A 26 2.58 -20.31 -12.23
CA ALA A 26 2.61 -19.24 -13.19
C ALA A 26 2.87 -17.99 -12.36
N VAL A 27 4.14 -17.58 -12.29
CA VAL A 27 4.48 -16.22 -11.92
C VAL A 27 3.80 -15.41 -13.01
N GLU A 28 2.70 -14.75 -12.67
CA GLU A 28 2.09 -13.77 -13.55
C GLU A 28 3.17 -12.71 -13.80
N ILE A 29 3.88 -12.86 -14.92
CA ILE A 29 4.77 -11.83 -15.43
C ILE A 29 3.83 -10.79 -16.01
N PHE A 30 3.32 -9.90 -15.16
CA PHE A 30 2.66 -8.70 -15.63
C PHE A 30 3.65 -8.01 -16.57
N LEU A 31 3.29 -7.90 -17.85
CA LEU A 31 4.03 -7.08 -18.81
C LEU A 31 4.24 -5.73 -18.15
N ARG A 32 5.50 -5.39 -17.90
CA ARG A 32 5.87 -4.10 -17.33
C ARG A 32 5.46 -3.08 -18.39
N ASP A 33 4.37 -2.38 -18.15
CA ASP A 33 4.00 -1.21 -18.92
C ASP A 33 5.25 -0.29 -18.95
N PRO A 34 5.74 0.11 -20.14
CA PRO A 34 6.94 0.92 -20.26
C PRO A 34 6.83 2.26 -19.51
N ASP A 35 5.60 2.72 -19.19
CA ASP A 35 5.35 3.92 -18.39
C ASP A 35 5.19 3.62 -16.88
N HIS A 36 5.24 2.36 -16.46
CA HIS A 36 5.16 1.98 -15.05
C HIS A 36 6.48 2.30 -14.35
N ARG A 37 6.52 3.37 -13.55
CA ARG A 37 7.75 3.81 -12.89
C ARG A 37 8.16 2.90 -11.74
N GLY A 38 7.28 2.00 -11.30
CA GLY A 38 7.53 1.05 -10.21
C GLY A 38 7.61 1.78 -8.87
N VAL A 39 8.48 2.77 -8.75
CA VAL A 39 8.64 3.69 -7.62
C VAL A 39 8.23 5.11 -8.08
N ILE A 40 7.49 5.83 -7.23
CA ILE A 40 7.27 7.28 -7.37
C ILE A 40 8.06 8.00 -6.28
N GLU A 41 8.79 9.05 -6.66
CA GLU A 41 9.56 9.89 -5.75
C GLU A 41 8.77 11.14 -5.31
N PHE A 42 8.61 11.30 -4.00
CA PHE A 42 8.03 12.48 -3.35
C PHE A 42 9.00 12.96 -2.27
N THR A 43 10.14 13.54 -2.66
CA THR A 43 11.27 13.82 -1.75
C THR A 43 10.83 14.37 -0.38
N PRO A 44 11.23 13.74 0.75
CA PRO A 44 12.16 12.59 0.88
C PRO A 44 11.53 11.19 0.78
N PHE A 45 10.26 11.08 0.42
CA PHE A 45 9.49 9.84 0.38
C PHE A 45 9.53 9.12 -0.97
N GLN A 46 9.23 7.83 -0.90
CA GLN A 46 9.01 6.95 -2.05
C GLN A 46 7.69 6.20 -1.88
N ILE A 47 6.97 6.00 -2.99
CA ILE A 47 5.78 5.13 -3.03
C ILE A 47 6.05 3.97 -3.97
N TYR A 48 5.88 2.74 -3.48
CA TYR A 48 6.11 1.51 -4.25
C TYR A 48 5.14 0.38 -3.88
N PRO A 49 4.59 -0.38 -4.85
CA PRO A 49 4.61 -0.09 -6.27
C PRO A 49 3.71 1.11 -6.65
N GLU A 50 4.07 1.83 -7.71
CA GLU A 50 3.25 2.92 -8.25
C GLU A 50 1.83 2.44 -8.61
N ASN A 51 0.81 3.25 -8.30
CA ASN A 51 -0.58 3.06 -8.76
C ASN A 51 -1.17 1.66 -8.50
N ARG A 52 -0.74 0.99 -7.42
CA ARG A 52 -1.27 -0.31 -7.01
C ARG A 52 -1.86 -0.28 -5.61
N VAL A 53 -2.93 -1.06 -5.45
CA VAL A 53 -3.54 -1.29 -4.14
C VAL A 53 -2.54 -2.00 -3.24
N GLY A 54 -2.41 -1.53 -2.00
CA GLY A 54 -1.44 -2.08 -1.05
C GLY A 54 -0.02 -1.55 -1.25
N ASN A 55 0.18 -0.50 -2.04
CA ASN A 55 1.49 0.13 -2.12
C ASN A 55 1.92 0.72 -0.78
N GLY A 56 3.23 0.80 -0.60
CA GLY A 56 3.88 1.26 0.63
C GLY A 56 4.45 2.66 0.48
N ILE A 57 4.47 3.38 1.60
CA ILE A 57 5.21 4.63 1.80
C ILE A 57 6.57 4.28 2.40
N TYR A 58 7.62 4.80 1.81
CA TYR A 58 8.99 4.63 2.26
C TYR A 58 9.63 5.98 2.52
N LEU A 59 10.45 6.06 3.57
CA LEU A 59 11.34 7.18 3.86
C LEU A 59 12.74 6.61 4.04
N GLU A 60 13.72 7.10 3.27
CA GLU A 60 15.09 6.57 3.31
C GLU A 60 15.15 5.03 3.17
N LYS A 61 14.30 4.47 2.30
CA LYS A 61 14.13 3.02 2.07
C LYS A 61 13.54 2.22 3.24
N LYS A 62 13.17 2.87 4.36
CA LYS A 62 12.40 2.26 5.45
C LYS A 62 10.91 2.34 5.14
N LEU A 63 10.21 1.20 5.19
CA LEU A 63 8.75 1.17 5.09
C LEU A 63 8.13 1.87 6.31
N LEU A 64 7.37 2.93 6.06
CA LEU A 64 6.60 3.62 7.08
C LEU A 64 5.19 3.05 7.24
N GLY A 65 4.59 2.60 6.14
CA GLY A 65 3.25 2.00 6.17
C GLY A 65 2.81 1.50 4.81
N SER A 66 1.95 0.48 4.81
CA SER A 66 1.24 -0.03 3.64
C SER A 66 -0.18 -0.40 4.06
N HIS A 67 -1.14 -0.15 3.18
CA HIS A 67 -2.55 -0.35 3.45
C HIS A 67 -3.18 -1.21 2.33
N PRO A 68 -3.50 -2.50 2.58
CA PRO A 68 -3.92 -3.45 1.54
C PRO A 68 -5.17 -3.10 0.73
N GLN A 69 -5.94 -2.08 1.14
CA GLN A 69 -7.18 -1.66 0.49
C GLN A 69 -7.11 -0.23 -0.06
N ARG A 70 -5.90 0.33 -0.13
CA ARG A 70 -5.66 1.71 -0.54
C ARG A 70 -4.58 1.76 -1.60
N VAL A 71 -4.75 2.67 -2.56
CA VAL A 71 -3.66 3.14 -3.43
C VAL A 71 -3.20 4.47 -2.87
N ILE A 72 -1.96 4.54 -2.39
CA ILE A 72 -1.34 5.76 -1.90
C ILE A 72 -0.84 6.55 -3.11
N LEU A 73 -1.23 7.83 -3.18
CA LEU A 73 -1.03 8.69 -4.35
C LEU A 73 -0.04 9.82 -4.10
N ASN A 74 0.04 10.31 -2.87
CA ASN A 74 0.89 11.43 -2.48
C ASN A 74 1.12 11.39 -0.96
N ILE A 75 2.18 12.04 -0.50
CA ILE A 75 2.51 12.21 0.91
C ILE A 75 3.20 13.55 1.14
N VAL A 76 2.85 14.21 2.25
CA VAL A 76 3.45 15.48 2.67
C VAL A 76 3.80 15.44 4.15
N ASN A 77 4.86 16.17 4.50
CA ASN A 77 5.25 16.40 5.89
C ASN A 77 4.23 17.30 6.59
N ILE A 78 3.91 16.97 7.84
CA ILE A 78 3.26 17.92 8.73
C ILE A 78 4.36 18.78 9.35
N LYS A 79 4.34 20.08 9.04
CA LYS A 79 5.35 21.05 9.49
C LYS A 79 5.59 20.96 11.00
N ASP A 80 6.88 20.96 11.38
CA ASP A 80 7.39 20.90 12.75
C ASP A 80 7.04 19.60 13.50
N THR A 81 6.81 18.52 12.74
CA THR A 81 6.56 17.18 13.29
C THR A 81 7.16 16.11 12.39
N ASP A 82 7.42 14.93 12.94
CA ASP A 82 7.80 13.73 12.19
C ASP A 82 6.58 12.91 11.73
N ASN A 83 5.38 13.49 11.80
CA ASN A 83 4.16 12.88 11.31
C ASN A 83 3.91 13.32 9.86
N HIS A 84 3.24 12.48 9.08
CA HIS A 84 3.04 12.73 7.65
C HIS A 84 1.59 12.47 7.24
N VAL A 85 1.02 13.34 6.40
CA VAL A 85 -0.31 13.11 5.81
C VAL A 85 -0.13 12.53 4.43
N TYR A 86 -0.87 11.47 4.12
CA TYR A 86 -0.89 10.89 2.78
C TYR A 86 -2.29 10.91 2.18
N LEU A 87 -2.32 11.08 0.87
CA LEU A 87 -3.51 10.96 0.03
C LEU A 87 -3.63 9.53 -0.45
N TYR A 88 -4.81 8.96 -0.32
CA TYR A 88 -5.11 7.65 -0.86
C TYR A 88 -6.39 7.62 -1.67
N ARG A 89 -6.51 6.62 -2.53
CA ARG A 89 -7.73 6.19 -3.18
C ARG A 89 -8.16 4.85 -2.61
N GLY A 90 -9.37 4.76 -2.07
CA GLY A 90 -9.95 3.51 -1.59
C GLY A 90 -10.37 2.58 -2.73
N LEU A 91 -10.77 1.35 -2.40
CA LEU A 91 -11.29 0.38 -3.39
C LEU A 91 -12.54 0.88 -4.14
N ASN A 92 -13.32 1.75 -3.51
CA ASN A 92 -14.50 2.40 -4.10
C ASN A 92 -14.14 3.60 -5.01
N GLY A 93 -12.85 3.90 -5.20
CA GLY A 93 -12.38 5.03 -5.99
C GLY A 93 -12.42 6.38 -5.25
N VAL A 94 -12.95 6.43 -4.03
CA VAL A 94 -13.06 7.67 -3.25
C VAL A 94 -11.69 8.05 -2.69
N LEU A 95 -11.37 9.34 -2.78
CA LEU A 95 -10.16 9.91 -2.19
C LEU A 95 -10.33 10.15 -0.69
N GLY A 96 -9.25 9.98 0.05
CA GLY A 96 -9.20 10.31 1.46
C GLY A 96 -7.79 10.66 1.92
N LEU A 97 -7.72 11.30 3.08
CA LEU A 97 -6.47 11.54 3.78
C LEU A 97 -6.37 10.64 5.01
N ASP A 98 -5.15 10.23 5.34
CA ASP A 98 -4.82 9.59 6.60
C ASP A 98 -3.37 9.94 6.98
N ILE A 99 -2.92 9.46 8.13
CA ILE A 99 -1.63 9.81 8.73
C ILE A 99 -0.70 8.61 8.86
N VAL A 100 0.58 8.83 8.57
CA VAL A 100 1.68 8.03 9.09
C VAL A 100 2.13 8.69 10.39
N LYS A 101 2.00 7.97 11.50
CA LYS A 101 2.44 8.46 12.81
C LYS A 101 3.91 8.16 13.03
N ASN A 102 4.58 9.03 13.77
CA ASN A 102 5.91 8.73 14.31
C ASN A 102 5.80 7.74 15.49
N ASP A 103 6.90 7.03 15.75
CA ASP A 103 6.98 6.03 16.83
C ASP A 103 7.34 6.66 18.20
N THR A 104 7.09 7.95 18.39
CA THR A 104 7.52 8.72 19.58
C THR A 104 6.55 8.60 20.77
N GLY A 105 5.37 8.02 20.57
CA GLY A 105 4.35 7.86 21.61
C GLY A 105 3.48 9.11 21.86
N GLU A 106 3.51 10.09 20.97
CA GLU A 106 2.68 11.30 21.05
C GLU A 106 1.17 11.00 20.98
N ASP A 107 0.33 11.77 21.70
CA ASP A 107 -1.14 11.70 21.57
C ASP A 107 -1.57 12.44 20.30
N VAL A 108 -1.40 11.74 19.18
CA VAL A 108 -1.73 12.19 17.83
C VAL A 108 -3.08 11.65 17.38
N ARG A 109 -3.94 12.55 16.93
CA ARG A 109 -5.24 12.27 16.32
C ARG A 109 -5.34 12.88 14.93
N PHE A 110 -5.94 12.12 14.02
CA PHE A 110 -6.24 12.56 12.67
C PHE A 110 -7.65 12.07 12.31
N TRP A 111 -8.52 12.95 11.84
CA TRP A 111 -9.89 12.59 11.48
C TRP A 111 -10.46 13.52 10.41
N GLN A 112 -11.47 13.03 9.70
CA GLN A 112 -12.26 13.81 8.76
C GLN A 112 -13.27 14.66 9.55
N VAL A 113 -13.30 15.96 9.28
CA VAL A 113 -14.21 16.92 9.94
C VAL A 113 -15.43 17.21 9.06
N ASP A 114 -15.22 17.17 7.74
CA ASP A 114 -16.19 17.45 6.68
C ASP A 114 -15.75 16.68 5.40
N PRO A 115 -16.60 16.42 4.38
CA PRO A 115 -16.21 15.67 3.19
C PRO A 115 -14.86 16.04 2.58
N GLU A 116 -14.49 17.32 2.56
CA GLU A 116 -13.21 17.77 1.99
C GLU A 116 -12.11 18.04 3.03
N PHE A 117 -12.45 18.11 4.31
CA PHE A 117 -11.55 18.63 5.35
C PHE A 117 -11.16 17.58 6.38
N TYR A 118 -9.88 17.60 6.74
CA TYR A 118 -9.28 16.71 7.72
C TYR A 118 -8.49 17.52 8.74
N GLN A 119 -8.53 17.08 9.99
CA GLN A 119 -7.84 17.74 11.08
C GLN A 119 -6.82 16.81 11.71
N TYR A 120 -5.62 17.36 11.91
CA TYR A 120 -4.55 16.81 12.73
C TYR A 120 -4.49 17.54 14.07
N SER A 121 -4.33 16.78 15.15
CA SER A 121 -4.06 17.32 16.48
C SER A 121 -3.02 16.45 17.17
N ASN A 122 -1.97 17.09 17.69
CA ASN A 122 -1.04 16.49 18.64
C ASN A 122 -1.25 17.18 19.98
N ARG A 123 -1.70 16.43 20.98
CA ARG A 123 -1.99 16.97 22.32
C ARG A 123 -0.74 17.10 23.19
N THR A 124 0.32 16.37 22.88
CA THR A 124 1.61 16.48 23.56
C THR A 124 2.25 17.84 23.27
N SER A 125 2.30 18.26 22.01
CA SER A 125 2.86 19.56 21.60
C SER A 125 1.84 20.70 21.52
N GLY A 126 0.54 20.37 21.48
CA GLY A 126 -0.54 21.34 21.25
C GLY A 126 -0.75 21.70 19.77
N THR A 127 0.05 21.13 18.85
CA THR A 127 -0.01 21.42 17.42
C THR A 127 -1.35 21.00 16.82
N ARG A 128 -1.94 21.88 16.01
CA ARG A 128 -3.16 21.62 15.23
C ARG A 128 -2.97 22.07 13.80
N ARG A 129 -3.43 21.25 12.85
CA ARG A 129 -3.38 21.54 11.41
C ARG A 129 -4.67 21.09 10.75
N VAL A 130 -5.04 21.77 9.68
CA VAL A 130 -6.17 21.41 8.84
C VAL A 130 -5.67 21.21 7.42
N PHE A 131 -6.14 20.15 6.80
CA PHE A 131 -5.84 19.77 5.43
C PHE A 131 -7.13 19.66 4.65
N ARG A 132 -7.08 19.95 3.35
CA ARG A 132 -8.14 19.58 2.42
C ARG A 132 -7.61 18.81 1.23
N ILE A 133 -8.49 18.04 0.61
CA ILE A 133 -8.27 17.50 -0.73
C ILE A 133 -8.77 18.54 -1.73
N PHE A 134 -7.93 18.98 -2.66
CA PHE A 134 -8.33 19.89 -3.73
C PHE A 134 -7.57 19.53 -5.00
N GLU A 135 -8.28 19.31 -6.10
CA GLU A 135 -7.69 18.87 -7.38
C GLU A 135 -6.72 17.68 -7.22
N ASP A 136 -7.16 16.64 -6.51
CA ASP A 136 -6.37 15.43 -6.20
C ASP A 136 -5.04 15.70 -5.48
N LYS A 137 -4.94 16.82 -4.75
CA LYS A 137 -3.76 17.20 -3.97
C LYS A 137 -4.11 17.47 -2.51
N ILE A 138 -3.10 17.32 -1.66
CA ILE A 138 -3.16 17.67 -0.25
C ILE A 138 -2.84 19.16 -0.11
N ILE A 139 -3.79 19.95 0.40
CA ILE A 139 -3.59 21.38 0.66
C ILE A 139 -3.66 21.65 2.16
N PRO A 140 -2.56 22.06 2.82
CA PRO A 140 -2.60 22.58 4.18
C PRO A 140 -3.26 23.97 4.18
N LEU A 141 -4.25 24.18 5.04
CA LEU A 141 -5.07 25.40 5.03
C LEU A 141 -4.65 26.45 6.05
N LEU A 142 -3.96 26.03 7.11
CA LEU A 142 -3.46 26.93 8.13
C LEU A 142 -1.93 27.02 8.00
N PRO A 143 -1.38 28.19 7.66
CA PRO A 143 0.03 28.44 7.94
C PRO A 143 0.16 28.55 9.46
N ASN A 144 1.14 27.84 10.04
CA ASN A 144 1.88 28.25 11.24
C ASN A 144 2.87 27.17 11.59
#